data_AF-A0AA42CKA4-F1
#
_entry.id   AF-A0AA42CKA4-F1
#
_cell.length_a   1.000
_cell.length_b   1.000
_cell.length_c   1.000
_cell.angle_alpha   90.00
_cell.angle_beta   90.00
_cell.angle_gamma   90.00
#
_symmetry.space_group_name_H-M   'P 1'
#
loop_
_entity.id
_entity.type
_entity.pdbx_description
1 polymer ?
#
loop_
_entity_poly.entity_id
_entity_poly.type
_entity_poly.pdbx_seq_one_letter_code
_entity_poly.pdbx_strand_id
1 'polypeptide(L)'
;MLQVDGYSGYDELARPNRPGGAITLAYCLAHTRREFFNVQTRAKDVVAAEALRRIGEIYAIEARIRGSTAQERVAVHQAETKPLMAAFWSWLMARLEEISAKSSLAKAIRYT
;
A
#
# COMPACT_ATOMS: atom_id res chain seq x y z
N MET A 1 -0.55 7.33 -16.60
CA MET A 1 -0.59 6.66 -15.29
C MET A 1 -1.72 5.64 -15.30
N LEU A 2 -1.52 4.45 -14.72
CA LEU A 2 -2.52 3.38 -14.63
C LEU A 2 -2.64 2.94 -13.17
N GLN A 3 -3.86 2.89 -12.64
CA GLN A 3 -4.10 2.32 -11.32
C GLN A 3 -4.16 0.80 -11.42
N VAL A 4 -3.41 0.11 -10.57
CA VAL A 4 -3.28 -1.35 -10.55
C VAL A 4 -3.37 -1.90 -9.12
N ASP A 5 -3.52 -3.22 -9.00
CA ASP A 5 -3.31 -3.91 -7.73
C ASP A 5 -1.83 -4.33 -7.57
N GLY A 6 -1.52 -5.12 -6.53
CA GLY A 6 -0.17 -5.62 -6.25
C GLY A 6 0.30 -6.79 -7.12
N TYR A 7 -0.38 -7.12 -8.21
CA TYR A 7 0.02 -8.20 -9.10
C TYR A 7 1.28 -7.83 -9.89
N SER A 8 2.39 -8.51 -9.59
CA SER A 8 3.70 -8.31 -10.24
C SER A 8 3.70 -8.37 -11.77
N GLY A 9 2.68 -8.99 -12.40
CA GLY A 9 2.55 -8.98 -13.86
C GLY A 9 2.39 -7.59 -14.46
N TYR A 10 1.97 -6.59 -13.66
CA TYR A 10 1.90 -5.20 -14.11
C TYR A 10 3.27 -4.52 -14.21
N ASP A 11 4.32 -5.04 -13.57
CA ASP A 11 5.65 -4.42 -13.57
C ASP A 11 6.24 -4.32 -14.99
N GLU A 12 5.85 -5.25 -15.87
CA GLU A 12 6.14 -5.21 -17.31
C GLU A 12 5.66 -3.92 -17.99
N LEU A 13 4.55 -3.35 -17.49
CA LEU A 13 3.98 -2.11 -18.03
C LEU A 13 4.82 -0.87 -17.69
N ALA A 14 5.64 -0.94 -16.65
CA ALA A 14 6.49 0.15 -16.17
C ALA A 14 7.90 0.11 -16.79
N ARG A 15 8.24 -0.90 -17.58
CA ARG A 15 9.58 -1.04 -18.15
C ARG A 15 9.92 0.10 -19.14
N PRO A 16 11.12 0.71 -19.04
CA PRO A 16 11.54 1.78 -19.95
C PRO A 16 11.57 1.38 -21.44
N ASN A 17 11.83 0.09 -21.72
CA ASN A 17 11.95 -0.45 -23.07
C ASN A 17 10.63 -0.99 -23.65
N ARG A 18 9.50 -0.78 -22.97
CA ARG A 18 8.18 -1.18 -23.48
C ARG A 18 7.84 -0.42 -24.77
N PRO A 19 7.31 -1.09 -25.82
CA PRO A 19 6.72 -0.41 -26.96
C PRO A 19 5.61 0.57 -26.53
N GLY A 20 5.76 1.85 -26.85
CA GLY A 20 4.86 2.92 -26.40
C GLY A 20 5.28 3.61 -25.09
N GLY A 21 6.44 3.25 -24.52
CA GLY A 21 7.03 3.88 -23.34
C GLY A 21 6.52 3.31 -22.01
N ALA A 22 7.22 3.67 -20.94
CA ALA A 22 6.89 3.25 -19.58
C ALA A 22 5.60 3.89 -19.08
N ILE A 23 4.73 3.09 -18.44
CA ILE A 23 3.54 3.58 -17.75
C ILE A 23 3.85 3.75 -16.27
N THR A 24 3.58 4.93 -15.72
CA THR A 24 3.56 5.14 -14.26
C THR A 24 2.42 4.34 -13.63
N LEU A 25 2.75 3.40 -12.75
CA LEU A 25 1.78 2.61 -12.01
C LEU A 25 1.40 3.30 -10.69
N ALA A 26 0.12 3.29 -10.36
CA ALA A 26 -0.41 3.71 -9.08
C ALA A 26 -1.03 2.50 -8.37
N TYR A 27 -0.33 1.96 -7.37
CA TYR A 27 -0.77 0.76 -6.66
C TYR A 27 -1.90 1.09 -5.68
N CYS A 28 -2.93 0.23 -5.65
CA CYS A 28 -4.16 0.49 -4.91
C CYS A 28 -4.11 -0.03 -3.46
N LEU A 29 -4.14 0.90 -2.50
CA LEU A 29 -4.11 0.60 -1.07
C LEU A 29 -5.30 -0.25 -0.57
N ALA A 30 -6.43 -0.24 -1.30
CA ALA A 30 -7.57 -1.10 -0.96
C ALA A 30 -7.25 -2.60 -1.14
N HIS A 31 -6.47 -2.95 -2.16
CA HIS A 31 -6.03 -4.32 -2.38
C HIS A 31 -5.00 -4.75 -1.33
N THR A 32 -4.03 -3.89 -1.02
CA THR A 32 -3.12 -4.06 0.12
C THR A 32 -3.88 -4.34 1.43
N ARG A 33 -4.87 -3.50 1.77
CA ARG A 33 -5.70 -3.67 2.97
C ARG A 33 -6.41 -5.02 3.01
N ARG A 34 -6.91 -5.51 1.86
CA ARG A 34 -7.60 -6.80 1.76
C ARG A 34 -6.68 -7.95 2.14
N GLU A 35 -5.41 -7.93 1.71
CA GLU A 35 -4.45 -8.99 2.06
C GLU A 35 -4.19 -9.04 3.57
N PHE A 36 -3.96 -7.91 4.22
CA PHE A 36 -3.81 -7.88 5.68
C PHE A 36 -5.11 -8.28 6.40
N PHE A 37 -6.28 -7.89 5.89
CA PHE A 37 -7.56 -8.32 6.44
C PHE A 37 -7.75 -9.84 6.37
N ASN A 38 -7.37 -10.46 5.26
CA ASN A 38 -7.41 -11.92 5.09
C ASN A 38 -6.48 -12.62 6.10
N VAL A 39 -5.28 -12.09 6.34
CA VAL A 39 -4.37 -12.62 7.36
C VAL A 39 -4.99 -12.48 8.76
N GLN A 40 -5.50 -11.29 9.09
CA GLN A 40 -6.06 -11.00 10.42
C GLN A 40 -7.30 -11.83 10.71
N THR A 41 -8.19 -12.02 9.74
CA THR A 41 -9.42 -12.82 9.93
C THR A 41 -9.12 -14.30 10.13
N ARG A 42 -8.09 -14.84 9.45
CA ARG A 42 -7.72 -16.26 9.52
C ARG A 42 -6.85 -16.60 10.72
N ALA A 43 -5.87 -15.75 11.04
CA ALA A 43 -4.81 -16.07 11.98
C ALA A 43 -4.78 -15.17 13.24
N LYS A 44 -5.60 -14.10 13.30
CA LYS A 44 -5.58 -13.10 14.38
C LYS A 44 -4.17 -12.51 14.61
N ASP A 45 -3.44 -12.36 13.51
CA ASP A 45 -2.06 -11.89 13.49
C ASP A 45 -1.95 -10.41 13.93
N VAL A 46 -1.20 -10.15 15.00
CA VAL A 46 -1.04 -8.82 15.57
C VAL A 46 -0.35 -7.82 14.62
N VAL A 47 0.52 -8.29 13.72
CA VAL A 47 1.17 -7.46 12.71
C VAL A 47 0.15 -7.11 11.63
N ALA A 48 -0.68 -8.05 11.21
CA ALA A 48 -1.77 -7.74 10.27
C ALA A 48 -2.78 -6.74 10.86
N ALA A 49 -3.09 -6.85 12.16
CA ALA A 49 -3.94 -5.88 12.86
C ALA A 49 -3.32 -4.47 12.87
N GLU A 50 -2.03 -4.37 13.16
CA GLU A 50 -1.30 -3.10 13.14
C GLU A 50 -1.21 -2.49 11.73
N ALA A 51 -1.02 -3.31 10.70
CA ALA A 51 -1.05 -2.85 9.30
C ALA A 51 -2.42 -2.24 8.94
N LEU A 52 -3.52 -2.90 9.34
CA LEU A 52 -4.87 -2.38 9.15
C LEU A 52 -5.10 -1.06 9.90
N ARG A 53 -4.54 -0.92 11.11
CA ARG A 53 -4.61 0.32 11.90
C ARG A 53 -3.92 1.48 11.19
N ARG A 54 -2.70 1.28 10.69
CA ARG A 54 -1.92 2.28 9.92
C ARG A 54 -2.60 2.68 8.62
N ILE A 55 -3.17 1.71 7.88
CA ILE A 55 -4.00 2.00 6.70
C ILE A 55 -5.24 2.83 7.09
N GLY A 56 -5.82 2.55 8.26
CA GLY A 56 -6.92 3.34 8.82
C GLY A 56 -6.56 4.81 9.05
N GLU A 57 -5.34 5.11 9.51
CA GLU A 57 -4.86 6.49 9.68
C GLU A 57 -4.80 7.23 8.33
N ILE A 58 -4.34 6.55 7.28
CA ILE A 58 -4.33 7.09 5.91
C ILE A 58 -5.76 7.36 5.43
N TYR A 59 -6.68 6.40 5.63
CA TYR A 59 -8.09 6.57 5.25
C TYR A 59 -8.80 7.69 6.03
N ALA A 60 -8.39 7.96 7.27
CA ALA A 60 -8.91 9.10 8.03
C ALA A 60 -8.53 10.44 7.37
N ILE A 61 -7.32 10.55 6.80
CA ILE A 61 -6.91 11.72 6.00
C ILE A 61 -7.77 11.80 4.74
N GLU A 62 -7.91 10.71 3.98
CA GLU A 62 -8.74 10.68 2.76
C GLU A 62 -10.20 11.06 3.02
N ALA A 63 -10.75 10.64 4.16
CA ALA A 63 -12.10 11.01 4.56
C ALA A 63 -12.21 12.51 4.87
N ARG A 64 -11.21 13.10 5.55
CA ARG A 64 -11.18 14.52 5.91
C ARG A 64 -11.08 15.44 4.70
N ILE A 65 -10.30 15.07 3.67
CA ILE A 65 -10.10 15.89 2.46
C ILE A 65 -11.08 15.57 1.32
N ARG A 66 -12.10 14.74 1.58
CA ARG A 66 -13.12 14.41 0.60
C ARG A 66 -13.93 15.66 0.24
N GLY A 67 -14.02 15.96 -1.05
CA GLY A 67 -14.71 17.14 -1.56
C GLY A 67 -13.83 18.39 -1.67
N SER A 68 -12.60 18.36 -1.14
CA SER A 68 -11.61 19.42 -1.35
C SER A 68 -11.14 19.48 -2.80
N THR A 69 -10.56 20.62 -3.19
CA THR A 69 -9.97 20.81 -4.52
C THR A 69 -8.79 19.88 -4.77
N ALA A 70 -8.42 19.69 -6.03
CA ALA A 70 -7.25 18.87 -6.38
C ALA A 70 -5.95 19.41 -5.75
N GLN A 71 -5.80 20.73 -5.67
CA GLN A 71 -4.63 21.40 -5.10
C GLN A 71 -4.53 21.15 -3.59
N GLU A 72 -5.63 21.28 -2.86
CA GLU A 72 -5.69 21.00 -1.41
C GLU A 72 -5.39 19.53 -1.12
N ARG A 73 -5.96 18.60 -1.90
CA ARG A 73 -5.67 17.18 -1.74
C ARG A 73 -4.18 16.88 -1.92
N VAL A 74 -3.54 17.44 -2.95
CA VAL A 74 -2.11 17.26 -3.16
C VAL A 74 -1.29 17.84 -2.00
N ALA A 75 -1.64 19.03 -1.52
CA ALA A 75 -0.94 19.66 -0.40
C ALA A 75 -1.02 18.79 0.87
N VAL A 76 -2.21 18.31 1.22
CA VAL A 76 -2.41 17.41 2.37
C VAL A 76 -1.71 16.07 2.17
N HIS A 77 -1.78 15.48 0.97
CA HIS A 77 -1.08 14.23 0.68
C HIS A 77 0.43 14.35 0.84
N GLN A 78 1.03 15.47 0.42
CA GLN A 78 2.47 15.69 0.59
C GLN A 78 2.86 15.94 2.05
N ALA A 79 2.05 16.71 2.78
CA ALA A 79 2.35 17.08 4.16
C ALA A 79 2.06 15.95 5.17
N GLU A 80 0.99 15.17 4.96
CA GLU A 80 0.44 14.26 5.96
C GLU A 80 0.47 12.79 5.50
N THR A 81 -0.05 12.47 4.31
CA THR A 81 -0.15 11.06 3.86
C THR A 81 1.23 10.47 3.51
N LYS A 82 2.09 11.25 2.85
CA LYS A 82 3.43 10.83 2.42
C LYS A 82 4.32 10.32 3.56
N PRO A 83 4.50 11.04 4.69
CA PRO A 83 5.30 10.53 5.80
C PRO A 83 4.69 9.26 6.43
N LEU A 84 3.36 9.14 6.51
CA LEU A 84 2.71 7.93 7.02
C LEU A 84 2.93 6.73 6.11
N MET A 85 2.82 6.91 4.79
CA MET A 85 3.12 5.86 3.80
C MET A 85 4.58 5.41 3.88
N ALA A 86 5.53 6.35 4.01
CA ALA A 86 6.95 6.03 4.15
C ALA A 86 7.22 5.25 5.44
N ALA A 87 6.67 5.70 6.58
CA ALA A 87 6.81 5.01 7.86
C ALA A 87 6.16 3.61 7.82
N PHE A 88 5.01 3.48 7.17
CA PHE A 88 4.34 2.20 6.98
C PHE A 88 5.22 1.24 6.15
N TRP A 89 5.78 1.71 5.04
CA TRP A 89 6.69 0.91 4.21
C TRP A 89 7.92 0.43 4.97
N SER A 90 8.64 1.34 5.63
CA SER A 90 9.83 1.00 6.42
C SER A 90 9.50 -0.03 7.51
N TRP A 91 8.35 0.12 8.18
CA TRP A 91 7.89 -0.82 9.18
C TRP A 91 7.58 -2.20 8.58
N LEU A 92 6.90 -2.27 7.43
CA LEU A 92 6.62 -3.53 6.74
C LEU A 92 7.90 -4.28 6.35
N MET A 93 8.91 -3.58 5.82
CA MET A 93 10.18 -4.19 5.44
C MET A 93 10.92 -4.75 6.66
N ALA A 94 10.95 -4.01 7.78
CA ALA A 94 11.54 -4.51 9.02
C ALA A 94 10.80 -5.75 9.56
N ARG A 95 9.46 -5.80 9.46
CA ARG A 95 8.69 -7.00 9.83
C ARG A 95 8.98 -8.18 8.90
N LEU A 96 9.21 -7.93 7.61
CA LEU A 96 9.45 -8.98 6.62
C LEU A 96 10.76 -9.75 6.90
N GLU A 97 11.78 -9.08 7.44
CA GLU A 97 13.05 -9.69 7.82
C GLU A 97 12.93 -10.64 9.02
N GLU A 98 11.93 -10.44 9.88
CA GLU A 98 11.74 -11.19 11.12
C GLU A 98 10.80 -12.41 11.00
N ILE A 99 10.14 -12.58 9.85
CA ILE A 99 9.12 -13.61 9.65
C ILE A 99 9.52 -14.62 8.59
N SER A 100 9.00 -15.84 8.72
CA SER A 100 9.20 -16.88 7.70
C SER A 100 8.69 -16.41 6.34
N ALA A 101 9.52 -16.53 5.31
CA ALA A 101 9.20 -16.13 3.94
C ALA A 101 7.94 -16.83 3.40
N LYS A 102 7.59 -18.02 3.90
CA LYS A 102 6.40 -18.77 3.43
C LYS A 102 5.11 -18.38 4.14
N SER A 103 5.16 -17.56 5.19
CA SER A 103 4.00 -17.16 5.98
C SER A 103 2.98 -16.37 5.15
N SER A 104 1.71 -16.44 5.54
CA SER A 104 0.63 -15.64 4.94
C SER A 104 0.89 -14.14 5.11
N LEU A 105 1.44 -13.73 6.25
CA LEU A 105 1.86 -12.35 6.50
C LEU A 105 2.96 -11.91 5.52
N ALA A 106 4.01 -12.72 5.31
CA ALA A 106 5.07 -12.38 4.35
C ALA A 106 4.55 -12.25 2.91
N LYS A 107 3.54 -13.04 2.53
CA LYS A 107 2.85 -12.90 1.23
C LYS A 107 2.07 -11.60 1.14
N ALA A 108 1.32 -11.22 2.18
CA ALA A 108 0.59 -9.96 2.23
C ALA A 108 1.53 -8.75 2.15
N ILE A 109 2.66 -8.79 2.86
CA ILE A 109 3.68 -7.72 2.81
C ILE A 109 4.27 -7.57 1.41
N ARG A 110 4.64 -8.67 0.73
CA ARG A 110 5.21 -8.61 -0.63
C ARG A 110 4.22 -8.21 -1.72
N TYR A 111 2.91 -8.27 -1.43
CA TYR A 111 1.86 -7.78 -2.31
C TYR A 111 1.62 -6.27 -2.14
N THR A 112 2.20 -5.66 -1.10
CA THR A 112 2.11 -4.22 -0.81
C THR A 112 3.15 -3.45 -1.59
#